data_AF-A0A8S3WIK9-F1
#
_entry.id   AF-A0A8S3WIK9-F1
#
_cell.length_a   1.000
_cell.length_b   1.000
_cell.length_c   1.000
_cell.angle_alpha   90.00
_cell.angle_beta   90.00
_cell.angle_gamma   90.00
#
_symmetry.space_group_name_H-M   'P 1'
#
loop_
_entity.id
_entity.type
_entity.pdbx_description
1 polymer ?
#
loop_
_entity_poly.entity_id
_entity_poly.type
_entity_poly.pdbx_seq_one_letter_code
_entity_poly.pdbx_strand_id
1 'polypeptide(L)'
;MHTLAISDIFIRTGLKKSCKLTEASFIKNRGKHNSHFKLDASIIAGVKAHINSIPRIESHYCRAQTKQDFIEGGYTIAALHRDYIEACKLESKDYVSYQNYYNIFVKDFNISFWVPKKDPCEDCVAFANAENKTPLREKYELHLKEKCLSRTEKE
;
A
#
# COMPACT_ATOMS: atom_id res chain seq x y z
N MET A 1 52.43 22.43 -2.43
CA MET A 1 51.10 22.26 -3.06
C MET A 1 50.87 20.78 -3.34
N HIS A 2 49.93 20.14 -2.64
CA HIS A 2 49.46 18.80 -3.01
C HIS A 2 48.31 18.97 -4.00
N THR A 3 48.57 18.70 -5.28
CA THR A 3 47.66 18.96 -6.40
C THR A 3 46.30 18.27 -6.30
N LEU A 4 46.20 17.17 -5.53
CA LEU A 4 44.97 16.38 -5.40
C LEU A 4 44.55 16.09 -3.95
N ALA A 5 45.25 16.64 -2.95
CA ALA A 5 44.97 16.41 -1.52
C ALA A 5 44.76 14.92 -1.11
N ILE A 6 45.45 13.99 -1.77
CA ILE A 6 45.42 12.55 -1.47
C ILE A 6 46.82 12.11 -1.03
N SER A 7 46.90 11.25 0.00
CA SER A 7 48.18 10.76 0.48
C SER A 7 48.77 9.67 -0.44
N ASP A 8 50.09 9.66 -0.56
CA ASP A 8 50.84 8.70 -1.40
C ASP A 8 50.55 7.24 -1.03
N ILE A 9 50.28 6.98 0.26
CA ILE A 9 49.93 5.65 0.77
C ILE A 9 48.60 5.16 0.15
N PHE A 10 47.61 6.03 0.00
CA PHE A 10 46.34 5.67 -0.65
C PHE A 10 46.55 5.33 -2.14
N ILE A 11 47.38 6.10 -2.83
CA ILE A 11 47.69 5.89 -4.26
C ILE A 11 48.43 4.55 -4.45
N ARG A 12 49.51 4.31 -3.70
CA ARG A 12 50.28 3.06 -3.78
C ARG A 12 49.43 1.84 -3.44
N THR A 13 48.59 1.94 -2.42
CA THR A 13 47.72 0.83 -2.01
C THR A 13 46.61 0.56 -3.03
N GLY A 14 46.04 1.61 -3.63
CA GLY A 14 45.06 1.51 -4.71
C GLY A 14 45.63 0.86 -5.96
N LEU A 15 46.81 1.29 -6.40
CA LEU A 15 47.52 0.74 -7.56
C LEU A 15 47.98 -0.71 -7.34
N LYS A 16 48.45 -1.05 -6.13
CA LYS A 16 48.81 -2.42 -5.77
C LYS A 16 47.60 -3.36 -5.77
N LYS A 17 46.39 -2.84 -5.50
CA LYS A 17 45.13 -3.58 -5.61
C LYS A 17 44.68 -3.71 -7.06
N SER A 18 44.79 -2.66 -7.89
CA SER A 18 44.38 -2.73 -9.30
C SER A 18 45.29 -3.61 -10.17
N CYS A 19 46.60 -3.63 -9.93
CA CYS A 19 47.55 -4.48 -10.67
C CYS A 19 47.36 -6.00 -10.46
N LYS A 20 46.65 -6.43 -9.42
CA LYS A 20 46.41 -7.86 -9.13
C LYS A 20 45.07 -8.37 -9.66
N LEU A 21 44.30 -7.52 -10.32
CA LEU A 21 42.90 -7.76 -10.63
C LEU A 21 42.71 -7.65 -12.15
N THR A 22 42.59 -8.78 -12.83
CA THR A 22 41.96 -8.83 -14.17
C THR A 22 40.57 -8.20 -14.09
N GLU A 23 40.07 -7.68 -15.22
CA GLU A 23 38.78 -6.98 -15.42
C GLU A 23 37.61 -7.53 -14.56
N ALA A 24 37.57 -8.84 -14.31
CA ALA A 24 36.55 -9.55 -13.54
C ALA A 24 36.52 -9.22 -12.03
N SER A 25 37.58 -8.67 -11.46
CA SER A 25 37.70 -8.49 -10.00
C SER A 25 37.11 -7.19 -9.46
N PHE A 26 36.68 -6.29 -10.36
CA PHE A 26 35.93 -5.09 -10.00
C PHE A 26 34.42 -5.33 -9.84
N ILE A 27 33.93 -6.56 -10.08
CA ILE A 27 32.55 -6.94 -9.74
C ILE A 27 32.44 -7.01 -8.22
N LYS A 28 32.12 -5.86 -7.61
CA LYS A 28 31.89 -5.71 -6.17
C LYS A 28 30.64 -6.49 -5.75
N ASN A 29 30.78 -7.78 -5.45
CA ASN A 29 29.81 -8.51 -4.64
C ASN A 29 29.97 -8.23 -3.13
N ARG A 30 30.59 -7.10 -2.77
CA ARG A 30 30.67 -6.64 -1.37
C ARG A 30 29.27 -6.27 -0.88
N GLY A 31 28.86 -6.84 0.25
CA GLY A 31 27.55 -6.59 0.86
C GLY A 31 26.38 -7.36 0.23
N LYS A 32 26.61 -8.18 -0.80
CA LYS A 32 25.59 -9.07 -1.35
C LYS A 32 25.61 -10.40 -0.61
N HIS A 33 24.68 -10.57 0.31
CA HIS A 33 24.37 -11.85 0.94
C HIS A 33 22.93 -12.26 0.63
N ASN A 34 22.74 -13.53 0.29
CA ASN A 34 21.41 -14.12 0.03
C ASN A 34 20.71 -14.60 1.32
N SER A 35 21.22 -14.23 2.49
CA SER A 35 20.73 -14.69 3.80
C SER A 35 19.57 -13.85 4.36
N HIS A 36 18.98 -12.96 3.55
CA HIS A 36 17.79 -12.26 3.99
C HIS A 36 16.65 -13.26 4.12
N PHE A 37 16.04 -13.30 5.30
CA PHE A 37 14.83 -14.06 5.54
C PHE A 37 13.77 -13.67 4.50
N LYS A 38 13.23 -14.67 3.80
CA LYS A 38 12.13 -14.52 2.86
C LYS A 38 10.92 -15.22 3.43
N LEU A 39 9.79 -14.53 3.42
CA LEU A 39 8.51 -15.15 3.75
C LEU A 39 8.16 -16.19 2.68
N ASP A 40 7.47 -17.24 3.11
CA ASP A 40 6.93 -18.24 2.21
C ASP A 40 5.95 -17.59 1.21
N ALA A 41 6.06 -17.97 -0.06
CA ALA A 41 5.19 -17.50 -1.12
C ALA A 41 3.72 -17.83 -0.84
N SER A 42 3.44 -18.96 -0.17
CA SER A 42 2.08 -19.36 0.22
C SER A 42 1.44 -18.35 1.19
N ILE A 43 2.21 -17.92 2.19
CA ILE A 43 1.74 -16.96 3.20
C ILE A 43 1.53 -15.58 2.55
N ILE A 44 2.44 -15.16 1.68
CA ILE A 44 2.30 -13.91 0.92
C ILE A 44 1.01 -13.93 0.06
N ALA A 45 0.72 -15.06 -0.59
CA ALA A 45 -0.50 -15.21 -1.39
C ALA A 45 -1.76 -15.10 -0.52
N GLY A 46 -1.75 -15.67 0.69
CA GLY A 46 -2.85 -15.52 1.65
C GLY A 46 -3.11 -14.07 2.05
N VAL A 47 -2.05 -13.30 2.33
CA VAL A 47 -2.17 -11.85 2.61
C VAL A 47 -2.78 -11.10 1.43
N LYS A 48 -2.31 -11.38 0.20
CA LYS A 48 -2.84 -10.74 -1.01
C LYS A 48 -4.31 -11.09 -1.27
N ALA A 49 -4.70 -12.33 -1.04
CA ALA A 49 -6.08 -12.77 -1.17
C ALA A 49 -7.00 -12.00 -0.21
N HIS A 50 -6.57 -11.83 1.04
CA HIS A 50 -7.29 -11.01 2.02
C HIS A 50 -7.40 -9.54 1.61
N ILE A 51 -6.32 -8.92 1.12
CA ILE A 51 -6.38 -7.51 0.68
C ILE A 51 -7.29 -7.34 -0.55
N ASN A 52 -7.42 -8.37 -1.39
CA ASN A 52 -8.31 -8.36 -2.55
C ASN A 52 -9.79 -8.64 -2.21
N SER A 53 -10.11 -9.25 -1.06
CA SER A 53 -11.49 -9.44 -0.64
C SER A 53 -12.15 -8.18 -0.08
N ILE A 54 -11.35 -7.17 0.30
CA ILE A 54 -11.84 -5.91 0.84
C ILE A 54 -12.49 -5.08 -0.29
N PRO A 55 -13.73 -4.58 -0.11
CA PRO A 55 -14.38 -3.75 -1.10
C PRO A 55 -13.62 -2.44 -1.32
N ARG A 56 -13.47 -2.06 -2.60
CA ARG A 56 -12.74 -0.86 -3.03
C ARG A 56 -13.67 0.14 -3.70
N ILE A 57 -13.32 1.40 -3.53
CA ILE A 57 -13.97 2.57 -4.10
C ILE A 57 -12.98 3.18 -5.09
N GLU A 58 -13.39 3.27 -6.34
CA GLU A 58 -12.56 3.89 -7.37
C GLU A 58 -12.54 5.43 -7.21
N SER A 59 -11.41 6.05 -7.54
CA SER A 59 -11.23 7.51 -7.46
C SER A 59 -11.93 8.23 -8.62
N HIS A 60 -13.25 8.30 -8.57
CA HIS A 60 -14.07 8.79 -9.68
C HIS A 60 -13.67 10.19 -10.18
N TYR A 61 -13.40 11.14 -9.28
CA TYR A 61 -13.02 12.52 -9.65
C TYR A 61 -11.61 12.64 -10.23
N CYS A 62 -10.74 11.67 -9.97
CA CYS A 62 -9.34 11.70 -10.35
C CYS A 62 -8.96 10.58 -11.33
N ARG A 63 -9.92 9.88 -11.97
CA ARG A 63 -9.61 8.77 -12.90
C ARG A 63 -8.64 9.16 -14.02
N ALA A 64 -8.76 10.39 -14.53
CA ALA A 64 -7.87 10.93 -15.56
C ALA A 64 -6.45 11.19 -15.04
N GLN A 65 -6.27 11.40 -13.73
CA GLN A 65 -5.00 11.77 -13.11
C GLN A 65 -4.34 10.61 -12.34
N THR A 66 -5.12 9.70 -11.75
CA THR A 66 -4.62 8.64 -10.86
C THR A 66 -5.45 7.36 -10.99
N LYS A 67 -4.78 6.21 -10.99
CA LYS A 67 -5.37 4.86 -10.93
C LYS A 67 -5.36 4.31 -9.48
N GLN A 68 -5.55 5.19 -8.51
CA GLN A 68 -5.50 4.82 -7.09
C GLN A 68 -6.87 4.40 -6.62
N ASP A 69 -6.91 3.25 -5.95
CA ASP A 69 -8.12 2.71 -5.33
C ASP A 69 -8.21 3.15 -3.87
N PHE A 70 -9.43 3.22 -3.36
CA PHE A 70 -9.69 3.65 -2.00
C PHE A 70 -10.47 2.62 -1.19
N ILE A 71 -10.04 2.35 0.04
CA ILE A 71 -10.84 1.64 1.04
C ILE A 71 -11.64 2.68 1.82
N GLU A 72 -12.83 2.33 2.30
CA GLU A 72 -13.63 3.21 3.15
C GLU A 72 -12.82 3.71 4.37
N GLY A 73 -12.93 5.01 4.68
CA GLY A 73 -12.08 5.72 5.65
C GLY A 73 -12.21 5.28 7.11
N GLY A 74 -13.15 4.39 7.45
CA GLY A 74 -13.31 3.82 8.79
C GLY A 74 -12.33 2.70 9.10
N TYR A 75 -11.68 2.12 8.07
CA TYR A 75 -10.71 1.05 8.26
C TYR A 75 -9.30 1.61 8.44
N THR A 76 -8.49 0.90 9.23
CA THR A 76 -7.05 1.16 9.35
C THR A 76 -6.29 -0.10 8.96
N ILE A 77 -5.03 0.02 8.54
CA ILE A 77 -4.19 -1.15 8.21
C ILE A 77 -4.11 -2.09 9.43
N ALA A 78 -4.05 -1.54 10.64
CA ALA A 78 -4.08 -2.33 11.87
C ALA A 78 -5.41 -3.08 12.08
N ALA A 79 -6.55 -2.49 11.71
CA ALA A 79 -7.83 -3.19 11.72
C ALA A 79 -7.86 -4.32 10.69
N LEU A 80 -7.43 -4.05 9.45
CA LEU A 80 -7.37 -5.04 8.38
C LEU A 80 -6.46 -6.22 8.73
N HIS A 81 -5.36 -5.97 9.44
CA HIS A 81 -4.46 -7.01 9.93
C HIS A 81 -5.08 -7.86 11.04
N ARG A 82 -5.88 -7.26 11.93
CA ARG A 82 -6.64 -8.00 12.96
C ARG A 82 -7.66 -8.92 12.30
N ASP A 83 -8.44 -8.41 11.35
CA ASP A 83 -9.44 -9.19 10.61
C ASP A 83 -8.77 -10.34 9.84
N TYR A 84 -7.60 -10.08 9.25
CA TYR A 84 -6.79 -11.11 8.59
C TYR A 84 -6.33 -12.22 9.56
N ILE A 85 -5.85 -11.86 10.75
CA ILE A 85 -5.46 -12.83 11.77
C ILE A 85 -6.65 -13.70 12.17
N GLU A 86 -7.82 -13.09 12.37
CA GLU A 86 -9.04 -13.82 12.72
C GLU A 86 -9.46 -14.80 11.62
N ALA A 87 -9.41 -14.38 10.35
CA ALA A 87 -9.67 -15.25 9.21
C ALA A 87 -8.66 -16.41 9.13
N CYS A 88 -7.37 -16.15 9.32
CA CYS A 88 -6.35 -17.20 9.33
C CYS A 88 -6.52 -18.18 10.49
N LYS A 89 -6.90 -17.71 11.68
CA LYS A 89 -7.19 -18.57 12.84
C LYS A 89 -8.37 -19.49 12.58
N LEU A 90 -9.44 -18.97 11.95
CA LEU A 90 -10.60 -19.77 11.59
C LEU A 90 -10.25 -20.89 10.60
N GLU A 91 -9.37 -20.60 9.64
CA GLU A 91 -8.92 -21.56 8.64
C GLU A 91 -7.71 -22.40 9.08
N SER A 92 -7.23 -22.24 10.32
CA SER A 92 -6.00 -22.88 10.84
C SER A 92 -4.77 -22.70 9.94
N LYS A 93 -4.61 -21.51 9.37
CA LYS A 93 -3.48 -21.12 8.52
C LYS A 93 -2.46 -20.27 9.26
N ASP A 94 -1.21 -20.35 8.82
CA ASP A 94 -0.14 -19.44 9.28
C ASP A 94 -0.43 -18.00 8.86
N TYR A 95 -0.07 -17.06 9.73
CA TYR A 95 -0.27 -15.63 9.53
C TYR A 95 1.03 -14.84 9.71
N VAL A 96 1.08 -13.65 9.09
CA VAL A 96 2.24 -12.75 9.17
C VAL A 96 2.15 -11.74 10.31
N SER A 97 3.30 -11.23 10.72
CA SER A 97 3.40 -10.05 11.59
C SER A 97 2.87 -8.80 10.89
N TYR A 98 2.46 -7.81 11.69
CA TYR A 98 1.94 -6.53 11.21
C TYR A 98 2.90 -5.82 10.24
N GLN A 99 4.20 -5.79 10.55
CA GLN A 99 5.19 -5.11 9.70
C GLN A 99 5.25 -5.73 8.29
N ASN A 100 5.17 -7.05 8.20
CA ASN A 100 5.18 -7.77 6.94
C ASN A 100 3.89 -7.52 6.16
N TYR A 101 2.75 -7.57 6.85
CA TYR A 101 1.45 -7.21 6.27
C TYR A 101 1.46 -5.78 5.70
N TYR A 102 1.90 -4.80 6.49
CA TYR A 102 2.03 -3.40 6.09
C TYR A 102 2.93 -3.24 4.87
N ASN A 103 4.10 -3.90 4.88
CA ASN A 103 5.03 -3.84 3.75
C ASN A 103 4.41 -4.40 2.47
N ILE A 104 3.67 -5.50 2.55
CA ILE A 104 2.96 -6.09 1.40
C ILE A 104 1.87 -5.13 0.92
N PHE A 105 1.07 -4.58 1.85
CA PHE A 105 0.02 -3.61 1.53
C PHE A 105 0.56 -2.39 0.77
N VAL A 106 1.64 -1.77 1.27
CA VAL A 106 2.21 -0.55 0.68
C VAL A 106 2.96 -0.80 -0.63
N LYS A 107 3.67 -1.94 -0.74
CA LYS A 107 4.50 -2.21 -1.93
C LYS A 107 3.72 -2.79 -3.10
N ASP A 108 2.77 -3.69 -2.80
CA ASP A 108 2.09 -4.47 -3.85
C ASP A 108 0.75 -3.84 -4.25
N PHE A 109 0.19 -2.94 -3.43
CA PHE A 109 -1.11 -2.32 -3.69
C PHE A 109 -1.05 -0.79 -3.70
N ASN A 110 -1.61 -0.19 -4.75
CA ASN A 110 -1.81 1.25 -4.84
C ASN A 110 -3.17 1.65 -4.24
N ILE A 111 -3.36 1.32 -2.96
CA ILE A 111 -4.62 1.53 -2.23
C ILE A 111 -4.41 2.55 -1.11
N SER A 112 -5.38 3.41 -0.86
CA SER A 112 -5.38 4.30 0.30
C SER A 112 -6.72 4.38 0.99
N PHE A 113 -6.76 4.92 2.20
CA PHE A 113 -8.01 5.11 2.91
C PHE A 113 -8.70 6.39 2.41
N TRP A 114 -9.98 6.28 2.12
CA TRP A 114 -10.77 7.37 1.60
C TRP A 114 -10.93 8.44 2.68
N VAL A 115 -10.54 9.67 2.34
CA VAL A 115 -10.73 10.84 3.19
C VAL A 115 -11.54 11.86 2.39
N PRO A 116 -12.68 12.37 2.90
CA PRO A 116 -13.42 13.43 2.24
C PRO A 116 -12.52 14.65 2.01
N LYS A 117 -12.35 15.07 0.74
CA LYS A 117 -11.55 16.26 0.39
C LYS A 117 -12.38 17.56 0.28
N LYS A 118 -13.69 17.46 0.12
CA LYS A 118 -14.65 18.57 -0.03
C LYS A 118 -15.79 18.41 0.97
N ASP A 119 -16.61 19.44 1.12
CA ASP A 119 -17.78 19.45 1.99
C ASP A 119 -18.61 18.16 1.77
N PRO A 120 -18.74 17.33 2.82
CA PRO A 120 -19.52 16.13 2.71
C PRO A 120 -20.99 16.51 2.49
N CYS A 121 -21.69 15.75 1.63
CA CYS A 121 -23.08 16.01 1.33
C CYS A 121 -23.92 16.01 2.61
N GLU A 122 -24.65 17.10 2.86
CA GLU A 122 -25.47 17.30 4.06
C GLU A 122 -26.44 16.14 4.28
N ASP A 123 -27.13 15.69 3.21
CA ASP A 123 -28.07 14.56 3.28
C ASP A 123 -27.39 13.23 3.63
N CYS A 124 -26.19 12.99 3.10
CA CYS A 124 -25.41 11.79 3.41
C CYS A 124 -24.93 11.79 4.86
N VAL A 125 -24.45 12.94 5.34
CA VAL A 125 -23.96 13.11 6.72
C VAL A 125 -25.11 13.00 7.72
N ALA A 126 -26.24 13.65 7.42
CA ALA A 126 -27.45 13.58 8.24
C ALA A 126 -27.96 12.13 8.37
N PHE A 127 -27.96 11.35 7.29
CA PHE A 127 -28.36 9.94 7.33
C PHE A 127 -27.37 9.06 8.11
N ALA A 128 -26.07 9.30 7.95
CA ALA A 128 -25.04 8.53 8.65
C ALA A 128 -25.09 8.74 10.17
N ASN A 129 -25.32 9.98 10.61
CA ASN A 129 -25.33 10.39 12.02
C ASN A 129 -26.69 10.20 12.72
N ALA A 130 -27.76 9.88 12.00
CA ALA A 130 -29.08 9.70 12.59
C ALA A 130 -29.18 8.40 13.41
N GLU A 131 -29.66 8.51 14.65
CA GLU A 131 -29.96 7.35 15.51
C GLU A 131 -31.11 6.50 14.95
N ASN A 132 -32.14 7.15 14.41
CA ASN A 132 -33.28 6.50 13.75
C ASN A 132 -33.23 6.72 12.25
N LYS A 133 -32.79 5.71 11.51
CA LYS A 133 -32.63 5.76 10.04
C LYS A 133 -33.93 5.54 9.26
N THR A 134 -34.98 5.04 9.90
CA THR A 134 -36.26 4.71 9.27
C THR A 134 -36.93 5.89 8.53
N PRO A 135 -37.10 7.10 9.12
CA PRO A 135 -37.73 8.22 8.41
C PRO A 135 -36.85 8.83 7.31
N LEU A 136 -35.53 8.69 7.42
CA LEU A 136 -34.58 9.32 6.49
C LEU A 136 -34.21 8.38 5.32
N ARG A 137 -34.61 7.11 5.39
CA ARG A 137 -34.23 6.07 4.43
C ARG A 137 -34.75 6.37 3.03
N GLU A 138 -36.03 6.72 2.88
CA GLU A 138 -36.59 7.04 1.56
C GLU A 138 -35.89 8.24 0.92
N LYS A 139 -35.65 9.30 1.70
CA LYS A 139 -34.92 10.49 1.23
C LYS A 139 -33.49 10.12 0.80
N TYR A 140 -32.80 9.28 1.56
CA TYR A 140 -31.45 8.85 1.25
C TYR A 140 -31.38 7.96 0.01
N GLU A 141 -32.31 7.01 -0.15
CA GLU A 141 -32.40 6.15 -1.33
C GLU A 141 -32.71 6.95 -2.60
N LEU A 142 -33.59 7.97 -2.51
CA LEU A 142 -33.84 8.91 -3.60
C LEU A 142 -32.57 9.68 -3.97
N HIS A 143 -31.88 10.27 -2.97
CA HIS A 143 -30.60 10.96 -3.17
C HIS A 143 -29.58 10.07 -3.90
N LEU A 144 -29.45 8.80 -3.53
CA LEU A 144 -28.55 7.86 -4.19
C LEU A 144 -28.94 7.60 -5.65
N LYS A 145 -30.24 7.48 -5.96
CA LYS A 145 -30.75 7.30 -7.32
C LYS A 145 -30.48 8.53 -8.18
N GLU A 146 -30.83 9.72 -7.70
CA GLU A 146 -30.58 10.99 -8.42
C GLU A 146 -29.10 11.22 -8.66
N LYS A 147 -28.27 10.93 -7.66
CA LYS A 147 -26.81 10.94 -7.77
C LYS A 147 -26.32 9.96 -8.83
N CYS A 148 -26.91 8.76 -8.93
CA CYS A 148 -26.58 7.78 -9.97
C CYS A 148 -26.98 8.28 -11.36
N LEU A 149 -28.21 8.81 -11.52
CA LEU A 149 -28.73 9.33 -12.79
C LEU A 149 -27.90 10.52 -13.31
N SER A 150 -27.61 11.50 -12.44
CA SER A 150 -26.75 12.64 -12.81
C SER A 150 -25.32 12.22 -13.19
N ARG A 151 -24.84 11.07 -12.68
CA ARG A 151 -23.55 10.49 -13.08
C ARG A 151 -23.63 9.86 -14.48
N THR A 152 -24.69 9.09 -14.76
CA THR A 152 -24.87 8.46 -16.08
C THR A 152 -25.09 9.47 -17.20
N GLU A 153 -25.67 10.64 -16.91
CA GLU A 153 -25.90 11.69 -17.91
C GLU A 153 -24.62 12.45 -18.31
N LYS A 154 -23.53 12.34 -17.54
CA LYS A 154 -22.26 13.03 -17.81
C LYS A 154 -21.22 12.17 -18.51
N GLU A 155 -21.48 10.87 -18.65
CA GLU A 155 -20.70 9.93 -19.47
C GLU A 155 -21.10 10.05 -20.94
#